data_AF-A0A3A0G216-F1
#
_entry.id   AF-A0A3A0G216-F1
#
_cell.length_a   1.000
_cell.length_b   1.000
_cell.length_c   1.000
_cell.angle_alpha   90.00
_cell.angle_beta   90.00
_cell.angle_gamma   90.00
#
_symmetry.space_group_name_H-M   'P 1'
#
loop_
_entity.id
_entity.type
_entity.pdbx_description
1 polymer ?
#
loop_
_entity_poly.entity_id
_entity_poly.type
_entity_poly.pdbx_seq_one_letter_code
_entity_poly.pdbx_strand_id
1 'polypeptide(L)'
;MYKQVVYWVKNYGSSGAGDQRAVQDFMECETVEIVSSLKLELANIVQGNFDQENLDKLIGAKRRLRHDSYQEWAKLMLLWIASYKA
;
A
#
# COMPACT_ATOMS: atom_id res chain seq x y z
N MET A 1 -8.49 -8.56 6.79
CA MET A 1 -7.96 -9.37 5.67
C MET A 1 -7.35 -8.39 4.68
N TYR A 2 -6.02 -8.42 4.51
CA TYR A 2 -5.25 -7.43 3.73
C TYR A 2 -4.78 -8.03 2.40
N LYS A 3 -5.73 -8.59 1.63
CA LYS A 3 -5.39 -9.42 0.46
C LYS A 3 -4.68 -8.58 -0.60
N GLN A 4 -5.20 -7.38 -0.87
CA GLN A 4 -4.65 -6.51 -1.92
C GLN A 4 -3.38 -5.81 -1.47
N VAL A 5 -3.28 -5.41 -0.21
CA VAL A 5 -2.03 -4.88 0.35
C VAL A 5 -0.91 -5.93 0.28
N VAL A 6 -1.20 -7.19 0.64
CA VAL A 6 -0.23 -8.29 0.52
C VAL A 6 0.13 -8.56 -0.95
N TYR A 7 -0.86 -8.56 -1.83
CA TYR A 7 -0.63 -8.72 -3.27
C TYR A 7 0.29 -7.62 -3.81
N TRP A 8 0.00 -6.36 -3.52
CA TRP A 8 0.80 -5.22 -3.93
C TRP A 8 2.24 -5.33 -3.43
N VAL A 9 2.44 -5.65 -2.14
CA VAL A 9 3.78 -5.79 -1.56
C VAL A 9 4.58 -6.90 -2.22
N LYS A 10 3.95 -8.05 -2.49
CA LYS A 10 4.63 -9.20 -3.08
C LYS A 10 5.07 -8.94 -4.53
N ASN A 11 4.20 -8.31 -5.33
CA ASN A 11 4.41 -8.17 -6.76
C ASN A 11 5.10 -6.86 -7.16
N TYR A 12 4.88 -5.77 -6.42
CA TYR A 12 5.35 -4.43 -6.78
C TYR A 12 6.28 -3.84 -5.72
N GLY A 13 5.92 -3.96 -4.43
CA GLY A 13 6.66 -3.37 -3.32
C GLY A 13 7.98 -4.08 -2.97
N SER A 14 8.30 -5.22 -3.57
CA SER A 14 9.51 -6.01 -3.30
C SER A 14 10.68 -5.72 -4.24
N SER A 15 10.45 -4.92 -5.29
CA SER A 15 11.37 -4.70 -6.41
C SER A 15 12.62 -3.85 -6.10
N GLY A 16 12.79 -3.40 -4.85
CA GLY A 16 13.87 -2.48 -4.46
C GLY A 16 13.65 -1.03 -4.89
N ALA A 17 12.69 -0.77 -5.78
CA ALA A 17 12.21 0.57 -6.09
C ALA A 17 11.45 1.18 -4.90
N GLY A 18 11.41 2.52 -4.83
CA GLY A 18 10.62 3.23 -3.81
C GLY A 18 9.13 2.96 -3.95
N ASP A 19 8.39 2.99 -2.83
CA ASP A 19 6.96 2.64 -2.80
C ASP A 19 6.13 3.51 -3.80
N GLN A 20 6.51 4.76 -4.02
CA GLN A 20 5.88 5.63 -5.02
C GLN A 20 6.01 5.09 -6.46
N ARG A 21 7.19 4.61 -6.84
CA ARG A 21 7.40 4.03 -8.17
C ARG A 21 6.62 2.73 -8.32
N ALA A 22 6.63 1.90 -7.28
CA ALA A 22 5.84 0.67 -7.24
C ALA A 22 4.32 0.94 -7.34
N VAL A 23 3.83 2.08 -6.83
CA VAL A 23 2.44 2.51 -7.05
C VAL A 23 2.19 2.85 -8.53
N GLN A 24 3.11 3.54 -9.19
CA GLN A 24 2.97 3.86 -10.61
C GLN A 24 2.89 2.58 -11.45
N ASP A 25 3.82 1.64 -11.23
CA ASP A 25 3.84 0.37 -11.97
C ASP A 25 2.55 -0.44 -11.72
N PHE A 26 2.06 -0.48 -10.47
CA PHE A 26 0.78 -1.10 -10.14
C PHE A 26 -0.42 -0.44 -10.87
N MET A 27 -0.45 0.88 -10.94
CA MET A 27 -1.50 1.63 -11.64
C MET A 27 -1.44 1.49 -13.17
N GLU A 28 -0.28 1.12 -13.72
CA GLU A 28 -0.11 0.83 -15.15
C GLU A 28 -0.55 -0.60 -15.50
N CYS A 29 -0.36 -1.55 -14.58
CA CYS A 29 -0.56 -2.97 -14.84
C CYS A 29 -1.93 -3.52 -14.41
N GLU A 30 -2.57 -2.95 -13.39
CA GLU A 30 -3.76 -3.53 -12.77
C GLU A 30 -5.07 -2.90 -13.22
N THR A 31 -6.16 -3.64 -13.02
CA THR A 31 -7.51 -3.16 -13.34
C THR A 31 -8.04 -2.19 -12.28
N VAL A 32 -9.04 -1.40 -12.66
CA VAL A 32 -9.69 -0.43 -11.77
C VAL A 32 -10.29 -1.10 -10.52
N GLU A 33 -10.79 -2.33 -10.64
CA GLU A 33 -11.36 -3.11 -9.54
C GLU A 33 -10.29 -3.50 -8.51
N ILE A 34 -9.11 -3.92 -8.98
CA ILE A 34 -7.97 -4.26 -8.12
C ILE A 34 -7.45 -3.01 -7.41
N VAL A 35 -7.30 -1.90 -8.14
CA VAL A 35 -6.92 -0.60 -7.57
C VAL A 35 -7.93 -0.15 -6.52
N SER A 36 -9.23 -0.22 -6.82
CA SER A 36 -10.30 0.19 -5.90
C SER A 36 -10.29 -0.65 -4.63
N SER A 37 -10.07 -1.95 -4.76
CA SER A 37 -9.96 -2.87 -3.62
C SER A 37 -8.75 -2.54 -2.74
N LEU A 38 -7.59 -2.21 -3.34
CA LEU A 38 -6.42 -1.74 -2.60
C LEU A 38 -6.72 -0.43 -1.87
N LYS A 39 -7.38 0.54 -2.51
CA LYS A 39 -7.74 1.83 -1.87
C LYS A 39 -8.61 1.62 -0.63
N LEU A 40 -9.56 0.69 -0.67
CA LEU A 40 -10.41 0.36 0.48
C LEU A 40 -9.59 -0.22 1.65
N GLU A 41 -8.68 -1.15 1.37
CA GLU A 41 -7.80 -1.71 2.39
C GLU A 41 -6.88 -0.65 3.00
N LEU A 42 -6.31 0.24 2.17
CA LEU A 42 -5.48 1.35 2.64
C LEU A 42 -6.28 2.35 3.48
N ALA A 43 -7.51 2.69 3.08
CA ALA A 43 -8.37 3.57 3.86
C ALA A 43 -8.67 3.02 5.26
N ASN A 44 -8.88 1.71 5.39
CA ASN A 44 -9.03 1.06 6.70
C ASN A 44 -7.77 1.17 7.55
N ILE A 45 -6.58 1.05 6.94
CA ILE A 45 -5.30 1.24 7.64
C ILE A 45 -5.18 2.70 8.12
N VAL A 46 -5.50 3.68 7.28
CA VAL A 46 -5.47 5.11 7.66
C VAL A 46 -6.36 5.40 8.86
N GLN A 47 -7.53 4.76 8.94
CA GLN A 47 -8.47 4.91 10.07
C GLN A 47 -7.99 4.24 11.37
N GLY A 48 -6.86 3.53 11.37
CA GLY A 48 -6.39 2.78 12.53
C GLY A 48 -7.11 1.45 12.75
N ASN A 49 -7.94 1.02 11.80
CA ASN A 49 -8.68 -0.24 11.85
C ASN A 49 -7.78 -1.40 11.39
N PHE A 50 -6.68 -1.63 12.10
CA PHE A 50 -5.74 -2.70 11.79
C PHE A 50 -5.03 -3.25 13.01
N ASP A 51 -4.57 -4.50 12.87
CA ASP A 51 -3.65 -5.14 13.81
C ASP A 51 -2.22 -4.90 13.35
N GLN A 52 -1.44 -4.17 14.14
CA GLN A 52 -0.06 -3.82 13.83
C GLN A 52 0.84 -5.05 13.74
N GLU A 53 0.70 -6.04 14.63
CA GLU A 53 1.53 -7.24 14.58
C GLU A 53 1.28 -8.04 13.31
N ASN A 54 0.02 -8.08 12.89
CA ASN A 54 -0.36 -8.75 11.66
C ASN A 54 0.21 -8.02 10.42
N LEU A 55 0.17 -6.68 10.38
CA LEU A 55 0.81 -5.92 9.29
C LEU A 55 2.33 -6.06 9.30
N ASP A 56 2.98 -6.04 10.47
CA ASP A 56 4.42 -6.28 10.61
C ASP A 56 4.80 -7.65 10.00
N LYS A 57 3.99 -8.70 10.22
CA LYS A 57 4.18 -10.03 9.63
C LYS A 57 3.90 -10.08 8.12
N LEU A 58 2.87 -9.38 7.65
CA LEU A 58 2.40 -9.46 6.27
C LEU A 58 3.21 -8.62 5.28
N ILE A 59 3.58 -7.40 5.66
CA ILE A 59 4.23 -6.43 4.77
C ILE A 59 5.62 -5.98 5.24
N GLY A 60 6.03 -6.42 6.42
CA GLY A 60 7.33 -6.14 7.03
C GLY A 60 7.36 -4.84 7.82
N ALA A 61 7.99 -4.89 9.00
CA ALA A 61 8.16 -3.73 9.87
C ALA A 61 9.02 -2.60 9.26
N LYS A 62 9.85 -2.90 8.24
CA LYS A 62 10.68 -1.90 7.56
C LYS A 62 9.86 -0.76 6.95
N ARG A 63 8.64 -1.03 6.47
CA ARG A 63 7.75 0.00 5.91
C ARG A 63 7.24 0.94 6.99
N ARG A 64 6.84 0.39 8.14
CA ARG A 64 6.44 1.19 9.31
C ARG A 64 7.58 2.10 9.76
N LEU A 65 8.81 1.58 9.83
CA LEU A 65 9.98 2.37 10.22
C LEU A 65 10.36 3.46 9.21
N ARG A 66 10.19 3.22 7.91
CA ARG A 66 10.54 4.19 6.86
C ARG A 66 9.58 5.37 6.82
N HIS A 67 8.31 5.13 7.13
CA HIS A 67 7.22 6.10 7.01
C HIS A 67 6.64 6.50 8.37
N ASP A 68 7.36 6.26 9.46
CA ASP A 68 6.99 6.42 10.87
C ASP A 68 5.79 5.57 11.37
N SER A 69 4.78 5.33 10.53
CA SER A 69 3.62 4.50 10.86
C SER A 69 3.00 3.84 9.62
N TYR A 70 2.16 2.83 9.84
CA TYR A 70 1.37 2.24 8.75
C TYR A 70 0.29 3.19 8.23
N GLN A 71 -0.24 4.06 9.09
CA GLN A 71 -1.21 5.08 8.72
C GLN A 71 -0.59 6.08 7.73
N GLU A 72 0.59 6.62 8.04
CA GLU A 72 1.28 7.58 7.16
C GLU A 72 1.69 6.93 5.84
N TRP A 73 2.22 5.70 5.88
CA TRP A 73 2.47 4.94 4.66
C TRP A 73 1.21 4.77 3.79
N ALA A 74 0.07 4.41 4.40
CA ALA A 74 -1.17 4.23 3.67
C ALA A 74 -1.73 5.56 3.11
N LYS A 75 -1.58 6.68 3.83
CA LYS A 75 -1.93 8.02 3.34
C LYS A 75 -1.11 8.38 2.11
N LEU A 76 0.21 8.16 2.15
CA LEU A 76 1.10 8.42 1.03
C LEU A 76 0.74 7.56 -0.19
N MET A 77 0.44 6.28 0.02
CA MET A 77 -0.04 5.42 -1.05
C MET A 77 -1.33 5.94 -1.69
N LEU A 78 -2.32 6.31 -0.89
CA LEU A 78 -3.57 6.87 -1.40
C LEU A 78 -3.34 8.19 -2.17
N LEU A 79 -2.44 9.04 -1.69
CA LEU A 79 -2.03 10.27 -2.37
C LEU A 79 -1.41 9.96 -3.73
N TRP A 80 -0.46 9.03 -3.81
CA TRP A 80 0.19 8.67 -5.07
C TRP A 80 -0.77 8.04 -6.08
N ILE A 81 -1.72 7.21 -5.60
CA ILE A 81 -2.79 6.67 -6.44
C ILE A 81 -3.67 7.80 -6.98
N ALA A 82 -4.03 8.78 -6.14
CA ALA A 82 -4.87 9.91 -6.55
C ALA A 82 -4.17 10.86 -7.53
N SER A 83 -2.85 11.04 -7.38
CA SER A 83 -2.04 11.90 -8.26
C SER A 83 -1.58 11.20 -9.54
N TYR A 84 -1.89 9.92 -9.74
CA TYR A 84 -1.46 9.19 -10.93
C TYR A 84 -2.17 9.72 -12.18
N LYS A 85 -1.39 10.34 -13.08
CA LYS A 85 -1.84 10.93 -14.35
C LYS A 85 -2.97 11.96 -14.20
N ALA A 86 -3.04 12.62 -13.04
CA ALA A 86 -3.90 13.78 -12.80
C ALA A 86 -3.34 15.05 -13.46
#